data_AF-A0A6G3QYU3-F1
#
_entry.id   AF-A0A6G3QYU3-F1
#
_cell.length_a   1.000
_cell.length_b   1.000
_cell.length_c   1.000
_cell.angle_alpha   90.00
_cell.angle_beta   90.00
_cell.angle_gamma   90.00
#
_symmetry.space_group_name_H-M   'P 1'
#
loop_
_entity.id
_entity.type
_entity.pdbx_description
1 polymer ?
#
loop_
_entity_poly.entity_id
_entity_poly.type
_entity_poly.pdbx_seq_one_letter_code
_entity_poly.pdbx_strand_id
1 'polypeptide(L)'
;MLDIAEELHRWTTEGRDFAVATVVAVGGSAPRQPGAALAVDADGTAIGSVSGGCVEGAVYELCEQALRDGQSVLERFGYSDDDAFAVGLTCGGVIDVLVTPVRADDPVRPVLTAALAAAAQGGAAALARIVSGPAEL
;
A
#
# COMPACT_ATOMS: atom_id res chain seq x y z
N MET A 1 -7.13 4.45 1.59
CA MET A 1 -6.30 5.34 0.73
C MET A 1 -6.83 6.75 0.78
N LEU A 2 -8.13 6.99 0.55
CA LEU A 2 -8.70 8.35 0.65
C LEU A 2 -8.40 9.04 1.99
N ASP A 3 -8.35 8.26 3.07
CA ASP A 3 -8.02 8.69 4.43
C ASP A 3 -6.59 9.22 4.61
N ILE A 4 -5.67 8.88 3.70
CA ILE A 4 -4.29 9.38 3.68
C ILE A 4 -3.95 10.14 2.40
N ALA A 5 -4.93 10.45 1.55
CA ALA A 5 -4.68 11.03 0.22
C ALA A 5 -4.08 12.43 0.27
N GLU A 6 -4.51 13.26 1.23
CA GLU A 6 -3.96 14.62 1.44
C GLU A 6 -2.47 14.56 1.79
N GLU A 7 -2.10 13.68 2.70
CA GLU A 7 -0.72 13.52 3.15
C GLU A 7 0.17 12.90 2.07
N LEU A 8 -0.34 11.91 1.34
CA LEU A 8 0.34 11.38 0.15
C LEU A 8 0.53 12.46 -0.93
N HIS A 9 -0.47 13.31 -1.15
CA HIS A 9 -0.35 14.43 -2.08
C HIS A 9 0.77 15.37 -1.64
N ARG A 10 0.82 15.72 -0.35
CA ARG A 10 1.89 16.53 0.22
C ARG A 10 3.27 15.90 -0.05
N TRP A 11 3.45 14.60 0.22
CA TRP A 11 4.70 13.90 -0.06
C TRP A 11 5.09 13.94 -1.55
N THR A 12 4.11 13.79 -2.46
CA THR A 12 4.39 13.93 -3.89
C THR A 12 4.92 15.31 -4.25
N THR A 13 4.31 16.38 -3.71
CA THR A 13 4.69 17.79 -3.97
C THR A 13 6.04 18.18 -3.35
N GLU A 14 6.44 17.52 -2.26
CA GLU A 14 7.73 17.72 -1.60
C GLU A 14 8.88 16.95 -2.27
N GLY A 15 8.59 16.16 -3.30
CA GLY A 15 9.63 15.37 -3.96
C GLY A 15 10.09 14.14 -3.15
N ARG A 16 9.38 13.78 -2.07
CA ARG A 16 9.73 12.62 -1.24
C ARG A 16 9.53 11.31 -1.97
N ASP A 17 10.41 10.35 -1.72
CA ASP A 17 10.19 8.96 -2.12
C ASP A 17 9.43 8.25 -1.01
N PHE A 18 8.44 7.45 -1.39
CA PHE A 18 7.63 6.67 -0.45
C PHE A 18 7.10 5.39 -1.10
N ALA A 19 6.68 4.41 -0.30
CA ALA A 19 5.89 3.27 -0.76
C ALA A 19 4.49 3.33 -0.17
N VAL A 20 3.52 2.85 -0.93
CA VAL A 20 2.12 2.72 -0.50
C VAL A 20 1.73 1.24 -0.55
N ALA A 21 1.43 0.69 0.62
CA ALA A 21 0.77 -0.59 0.81
C ALA A 21 -0.74 -0.40 0.75
N THR A 22 -1.41 -1.13 -0.14
CA THR A 22 -2.87 -1.07 -0.33
C THR A 22 -3.47 -2.45 -0.22
N VAL A 23 -4.50 -2.63 0.61
CA VAL A 23 -5.30 -3.86 0.62
C VAL A 23 -6.04 -3.96 -0.72
N VAL A 24 -5.75 -5.00 -1.51
CA VAL A 24 -6.35 -5.21 -2.84
C VAL A 24 -7.37 -6.34 -2.86
N ALA A 25 -7.27 -7.29 -1.92
CA ALA A 25 -8.28 -8.33 -1.74
C ALA A 25 -8.40 -8.74 -0.27
N VAL A 26 -9.56 -9.29 0.08
CA VAL A 26 -9.88 -9.80 1.41
C VAL A 26 -10.52 -11.19 1.25
N GLY A 27 -10.04 -12.16 2.02
CA GLY A 27 -10.64 -13.47 2.20
C GLY A 27 -11.12 -13.65 3.64
N GLY A 28 -12.40 -13.97 3.83
CA GLY A 28 -12.98 -14.11 5.17
C GLY A 28 -13.13 -12.77 5.90
N SER A 29 -12.95 -12.79 7.22
CA SER A 29 -13.10 -11.59 8.06
C SER A 29 -11.80 -10.78 8.11
N ALA A 30 -11.82 -9.53 7.66
CA ALA A 30 -10.68 -8.62 7.82
C ALA A 30 -11.11 -7.28 8.46
N PRO A 31 -10.27 -6.70 9.31
CA PRO A 31 -10.57 -5.47 10.04
C PRO A 31 -10.66 -4.24 9.12
N ARG A 32 -10.02 -4.30 7.95
CA ARG A 32 -10.05 -3.25 6.93
C ARG A 32 -10.42 -3.86 5.57
N GLN A 33 -11.15 -3.08 4.78
CA GLN A 33 -11.64 -3.47 3.46
C GLN A 33 -10.65 -3.09 2.36
N PRO A 34 -10.82 -3.62 1.12
CA PRO A 34 -10.03 -3.19 -0.02
C PRO A 34 -10.00 -1.66 -0.16
N GLY A 35 -8.82 -1.15 -0.50
CA GLY A 35 -8.53 0.28 -0.55
C GLY A 35 -7.99 0.87 0.75
N ALA A 36 -8.04 0.16 1.90
CA ALA A 36 -7.28 0.56 3.09
C ALA A 36 -5.78 0.60 2.78
N ALA A 37 -5.06 1.58 3.31
CA ALA A 37 -3.69 1.83 2.92
C ALA A 37 -2.80 2.25 4.09
N LEU A 38 -1.54 1.85 4.00
CA LEU A 38 -0.42 2.32 4.82
C LEU A 38 0.65 2.83 3.87
N ALA A 39 1.34 3.90 4.23
CA ALA A 39 2.47 4.40 3.46
C ALA A 39 3.67 4.69 4.35
N VAL A 40 4.87 4.48 3.81
CA VAL A 40 6.15 4.73 4.48
C VAL A 40 7.02 5.58 3.56
N ASP A 41 7.51 6.73 4.04
CA ASP A 41 8.48 7.54 3.28
C ASP A 41 9.92 7.08 3.50
N ALA A 42 10.85 7.61 2.70
CA ALA A 42 12.27 7.25 2.76
C ALA A 42 12.95 7.58 4.11
N ASP A 43 12.35 8.43 4.93
CA ASP A 43 12.85 8.77 6.28
C ASP A 43 12.25 7.84 7.36
N GLY A 44 11.40 6.88 6.98
CA GLY A 44 10.74 5.93 7.88
C GLY A 44 9.45 6.46 8.49
N THR A 45 8.91 7.58 8.01
CA THR A 45 7.63 8.11 8.48
C THR A 45 6.50 7.23 7.95
N ALA A 46 5.72 6.62 8.86
CA ALA A 46 4.57 5.79 8.51
C ALA A 46 3.23 6.50 8.76
N ILE A 47 2.30 6.38 7.81
CA ILE A 47 0.92 6.89 7.91
C ILE A 47 -0.10 5.84 7.47
N GLY A 48 -1.34 5.94 7.95
CA GLY A 48 -2.41 5.02 7.59
C GLY A 48 -2.30 3.67 8.28
N SER A 49 -3.12 2.71 7.85
CA SER A 49 -3.18 1.35 8.40
C SER A 49 -3.92 0.41 7.46
N VAL A 50 -3.42 -0.83 7.37
CA VAL A 50 -4.04 -1.90 6.58
C VAL A 50 -4.77 -2.94 7.42
N SER A 51 -4.52 -3.03 8.74
CA SER A 51 -5.21 -3.99 9.60
C SER A 51 -5.64 -3.46 10.98
N GLY A 52 -5.02 -2.38 11.45
CA GLY A 52 -5.24 -1.84 12.79
C GLY A 52 -4.30 -2.39 13.87
N GLY A 53 -3.23 -3.10 13.49
CA GLY A 53 -2.10 -3.41 14.37
C GLY A 53 -1.46 -4.80 14.20
N CYS A 54 -2.11 -5.75 13.51
CA CYS A 54 -1.64 -7.14 13.48
C CYS A 54 -0.44 -7.36 12.54
N VAL A 55 -0.40 -6.65 11.41
CA VAL A 55 0.55 -6.90 10.32
C VAL A 55 1.35 -5.66 9.92
N GLU A 56 1.13 -4.54 10.61
CA GLU A 56 1.71 -3.22 10.30
C GLU A 56 3.24 -3.23 10.26
N GLY A 57 3.90 -3.95 11.18
CA GLY A 57 5.36 -4.06 11.18
C GLY A 57 5.91 -4.75 9.93
N ALA A 58 5.31 -5.88 9.55
CA ALA A 58 5.71 -6.61 8.34
C ALA A 58 5.42 -5.79 7.06
N VAL A 59 4.28 -5.09 7.03
CA VAL A 59 3.93 -4.21 5.90
C VAL A 59 4.85 -3.00 5.83
N TYR A 60 5.27 -2.44 6.96
CA TYR A 60 6.27 -1.38 7.03
C TYR A 60 7.60 -1.83 6.43
N GLU A 61 8.10 -3.01 6.83
CA GLU A 61 9.34 -3.58 6.31
C GLU A 61 9.26 -3.85 4.79
N LEU A 62 8.12 -4.31 4.29
CA LEU A 62 7.88 -4.47 2.86
C LEU A 62 7.86 -3.14 2.11
N CYS A 63 7.31 -2.08 2.70
CA CYS A 63 7.37 -0.74 2.13
C CYS A 63 8.81 -0.25 2.00
N GLU A 64 9.63 -0.42 3.04
CA GLU A 64 11.06 -0.08 2.96
C GLU A 64 11.79 -0.92 1.90
N GLN A 65 11.48 -2.22 1.81
CA GLN A 65 12.10 -3.10 0.83
C GLN A 65 11.71 -2.73 -0.61
N ALA A 66 10.42 -2.49 -0.86
CA ALA A 66 9.92 -2.03 -2.16
C ALA A 66 10.53 -0.69 -2.56
N LEU A 67 10.72 0.22 -1.59
CA LEU A 67 11.43 1.48 -1.79
C LEU A 67 12.91 1.29 -2.13
N ARG A 68 13.59 0.27 -1.61
CA ARG A 68 14.99 -0.04 -1.94
C ARG A 68 15.12 -0.72 -3.31
N ASP A 69 14.23 -1.64 -3.62
CA ASP A 69 14.29 -2.43 -4.87
C ASP A 69 13.68 -1.68 -6.06
N GLY A 70 12.75 -0.75 -5.80
CA GLY A 70 12.02 -0.03 -6.83
C GLY A 70 11.01 -0.90 -7.55
N GLN A 71 10.58 -1.99 -6.91
CA GLN A 71 9.67 -2.97 -7.47
C GLN A 71 8.42 -3.05 -6.60
N SER A 72 7.27 -3.27 -7.25
CA SER A 72 6.03 -3.57 -6.54
C SER A 72 6.04 -5.02 -6.06
N VAL A 73 5.43 -5.27 -4.90
CA VAL A 73 5.26 -6.62 -4.36
C VAL A 73 3.80 -6.81 -3.94
N LEU A 74 3.23 -7.97 -4.28
CA LEU A 74 1.94 -8.42 -3.78
C LEU A 74 2.19 -9.47 -2.71
N GLU A 75 1.82 -9.16 -1.47
CA GLU A 75 2.01 -10.04 -0.31
C GLU A 75 0.67 -10.48 0.28
N ARG A 76 0.58 -11.74 0.71
CA ARG A 76 -0.63 -12.28 1.34
C ARG A 76 -0.40 -12.46 2.84
N PHE A 77 -1.24 -11.81 3.64
CA PHE A 77 -1.23 -11.92 5.10
C PHE A 77 -2.45 -12.67 5.61
N GLY A 78 -2.25 -13.72 6.40
CA GLY A 78 -3.35 -14.48 7.00
C GLY A 78 -2.84 -15.73 7.73
N TYR A 79 -3.71 -16.34 8.52
CA TYR A 79 -3.46 -17.67 9.06
C TYR A 79 -3.68 -18.69 7.94
N SER A 80 -2.63 -19.44 7.57
CA SER A 80 -2.79 -20.67 6.79
C SER A 80 -2.41 -21.85 7.66
N ASP A 81 -3.18 -22.94 7.59
CA ASP A 81 -2.91 -24.16 8.38
C ASP A 81 -1.55 -24.79 8.03
N ASP A 82 -0.96 -24.43 6.88
CA ASP A 82 0.33 -24.94 6.40
C ASP A 82 1.55 -24.11 6.87
N ASP A 83 1.35 -22.93 7.47
CA ASP A 83 2.46 -22.04 7.84
C ASP A 83 2.25 -21.38 9.21
N ALA A 84 2.55 -22.14 10.26
CA ALA A 84 2.37 -21.75 11.67
C ALA A 84 3.21 -20.53 12.12
N PHE A 85 4.09 -20.02 11.26
CA PHE A 85 4.96 -18.86 11.52
C PHE A 85 4.59 -17.61 10.72
N ALA A 86 3.57 -17.66 9.86
CA ALA A 86 3.15 -16.51 9.07
C ALA A 86 2.54 -15.40 9.97
N VAL A 87 2.93 -14.15 9.72
CA VAL A 87 2.33 -12.98 10.37
C VAL A 87 0.87 -12.88 9.92
N GLY A 88 -0.05 -13.21 10.83
CA GLY A 88 -1.47 -13.39 10.53
C GLY A 88 -2.38 -12.37 11.19
N LEU A 89 -3.61 -12.29 10.68
CA LEU A 89 -4.68 -11.51 11.28
C LEU A 89 -5.32 -12.27 12.43
N THR A 90 -5.46 -11.64 13.60
CA THR A 90 -6.08 -12.26 14.80
C THR A 90 -7.57 -12.56 14.63
N CYS A 91 -8.22 -11.94 13.65
CA CYS A 91 -9.62 -12.22 13.28
C CYS A 91 -9.79 -13.49 12.41
N GLY A 92 -8.70 -14.15 12.03
CA GLY A 92 -8.72 -15.41 11.28
C GLY A 92 -9.03 -15.26 9.78
N GLY A 93 -8.98 -14.04 9.23
CA GLY A 93 -9.07 -13.83 7.78
C GLY A 93 -7.72 -13.65 7.11
N VAL A 94 -7.80 -13.30 5.82
CA VAL A 94 -6.66 -13.11 4.93
C VAL A 94 -6.82 -11.79 4.18
N ILE A 95 -5.73 -11.05 3.98
CA ILE A 95 -5.67 -9.89 3.10
C ILE A 95 -4.52 -10.02 2.12
N ASP A 96 -4.75 -9.57 0.89
CA ASP A 96 -3.69 -9.38 -0.10
C ASP A 96 -3.35 -7.89 -0.15
N VAL A 97 -2.07 -7.56 0.02
CA VAL A 97 -1.56 -6.20 0.10
C VAL A 97 -0.59 -5.96 -1.05
N LEU A 98 -0.94 -5.04 -1.94
CA LEU A 98 -0.03 -4.54 -2.96
C LEU A 98 0.79 -3.40 -2.38
N VAL A 99 2.10 -3.58 -2.30
CA VAL A 99 3.05 -2.51 -1.99
C VAL A 99 3.61 -1.99 -3.30
N THR A 100 3.56 -0.67 -3.48
CA THR A 100 4.13 -0.02 -4.67
C THR A 100 4.99 1.16 -4.26
N PRO A 101 6.27 1.20 -4.68
CA PRO A 101 7.11 2.37 -4.51
C PRO A 101 6.65 3.52 -5.41
N VAL A 102 6.92 4.74 -4.98
CA VAL A 102 6.68 5.99 -5.68
C VAL A 102 7.95 6.83 -5.51
N ARG A 103 8.85 6.71 -6.48
CA ARG A 103 10.12 7.43 -6.50
C ARG A 103 10.04 8.67 -7.38
N ALA A 104 10.92 9.64 -7.14
CA ALA A 104 10.97 10.92 -7.88
C ALA A 104 11.10 10.74 -9.39
N ASP A 105 11.80 9.70 -9.83
CA ASP A 105 12.03 9.35 -11.23
C ASP A 105 11.00 8.38 -11.82
N ASP A 106 10.03 7.91 -11.02
CA ASP A 106 9.03 6.96 -11.47
C ASP A 106 8.01 7.62 -12.42
N PRO A 107 7.83 7.11 -13.66
CA PRO A 107 6.84 7.64 -14.60
C PRO A 107 5.40 7.60 -14.06
N VAL A 108 5.09 6.79 -13.05
CA VAL A 108 3.75 6.76 -12.42
C VAL A 108 3.50 7.96 -11.51
N ARG A 109 4.55 8.64 -11.04
CA ARG A 109 4.44 9.69 -10.02
C ARG A 109 3.55 10.87 -10.45
N PRO A 110 3.61 11.41 -11.68
CA PRO A 110 2.71 12.48 -12.10
C PRO A 110 1.24 12.05 -12.12
N VAL A 111 0.94 10.83 -12.55
CA VAL A 111 -0.44 10.29 -12.58
C VAL A 111 -0.97 10.12 -11.16
N LEU A 112 -0.18 9.55 -10.26
CA LEU A 112 -0.54 9.42 -8.86
C LEU A 112 -0.74 10.80 -8.21
N THR A 113 0.15 11.75 -8.47
CA THR A 113 0.05 13.13 -7.94
C THR A 113 -1.27 13.78 -8.34
N ALA A 114 -1.66 13.66 -9.61
CA ALA A 114 -2.93 14.20 -10.10
C ALA A 114 -4.15 13.53 -9.45
N ALA A 115 -4.13 12.20 -9.31
CA ALA A 115 -5.21 11.46 -8.67
C ALA A 115 -5.35 11.83 -7.17
N LEU A 116 -4.24 11.94 -6.46
CA LEU A 116 -4.21 12.34 -5.05
C LEU A 116 -4.67 13.80 -4.87
N ALA A 117 -4.27 14.70 -5.75
CA ALA A 117 -4.72 16.10 -5.74
C ALA A 117 -6.24 16.20 -5.89
N ALA A 118 -6.81 15.46 -6.85
CA ALA A 118 -8.26 15.40 -7.04
C ALA A 118 -8.97 14.83 -5.82
N ALA A 119 -8.47 13.72 -5.25
CA ALA A 119 -9.04 13.10 -4.06
C ALA A 119 -8.99 14.03 -2.82
N ALA A 120 -7.87 14.72 -2.60
CA ALA A 120 -7.69 15.66 -1.49
C ALA A 120 -8.67 16.85 -1.56
N GLN A 121 -9.11 17.23 -2.76
CA GLN A 121 -10.09 18.30 -2.98
C GLN A 121 -11.54 17.82 -2.99
N GLY A 122 -11.79 16.54 -2.66
CA GLY A 122 -13.13 15.93 -2.72
C GLY A 122 -13.63 15.63 -4.14
N GLY A 123 -12.76 15.71 -5.15
CA GLY A 123 -13.04 15.31 -6.52
C GLY A 123 -12.99 13.79 -6.70
N ALA A 124 -13.66 13.30 -7.74
CA ALA A 124 -13.61 11.89 -8.12
C ALA A 124 -12.35 11.58 -8.92
N ALA A 125 -11.59 10.57 -8.49
CA ALA A 125 -10.43 10.04 -9.19
C ALA A 125 -10.37 8.52 -9.04
N ALA A 126 -9.75 7.84 -10.01
CA ALA A 126 -9.48 6.42 -9.97
C ALA A 126 -8.04 6.15 -10.44
N LEU A 127 -7.36 5.25 -9.73
CA LEU A 127 -6.07 4.71 -10.12
C LEU A 127 -6.22 3.21 -10.36
N ALA A 128 -5.85 2.75 -11.55
CA ALA A 128 -5.84 1.33 -11.88
C ALA A 128 -4.40 0.82 -11.87
N ARG A 129 -4.17 -0.33 -11.25
CA ARG A 129 -2.87 -1.00 -11.19
C ARG A 129 -3.00 -2.47 -11.51
N ILE A 130 -2.04 -2.98 -12.26
CA ILE A 130 -1.93 -4.40 -12.54
C ILE A 130 -1.33 -5.06 -11.29
N VAL A 131 -2.12 -5.89 -10.61
CA VAL A 131 -1.68 -6.60 -9.39
C VAL A 131 -1.21 -8.02 -9.68
N SER A 132 -1.62 -8.56 -10.83
CA SER A 132 -1.20 -9.88 -11.32
C SER A 132 -1.32 -9.89 -12.84
N GLY A 133 -0.36 -10.52 -13.50
CA GLY A 133 -0.27 -10.59 -14.96
C GLY A 133 1.15 -10.89 -15.42
N PRO A 134 1.36 -11.10 -16.73
CA PRO A 134 2.70 -11.17 -17.31
C PRO A 134 3.52 -9.92 -16.95
N ALA A 135 4.82 -10.09 -16.68
CA ALA A 135 5.73 -8.99 -16.34
C ALA A 135 5.94 -7.97 -17.49
N GLU A 136 5.44 -8.29 -18.70
CA GLU A 136 5.58 -7.50 -19.92
C GLU A 136 4.42 -6.50 -20.13
N LEU A 137 3.42 -6.48 -19.25
CA LEU A 137 2.25 -5.60 -19.30
C LEU A 137 2.38 -4.40 -18.35
#